data_AF-A0A5D3K372-F1
#
_entry.id   AF-A0A5D3K372-F1
#
_cell.length_a   1.000
_cell.length_b   1.000
_cell.length_c   1.000
_cell.angle_alpha   90.00
_cell.angle_beta   90.00
_cell.angle_gamma   90.00
#
_symmetry.space_group_name_H-M   'P 1'
#
loop_
_entity.id
_entity.type
_entity.pdbx_description
1 polymer ?
#
loop_
_entity_poly.entity_id
_entity_poly.type
_entity_poly.pdbx_seq_one_letter_code
_entity_poly.pdbx_strand_id
1 'polypeptide(L)'
;MMASPFALTAPALVERGYSPLPIAPWGEHDWNPKGKEPGRLEVGRDGEPEWYRLKNWQVFGDRQAHLKIIEHWSRWPDAGVGLACGFGGFVAVDVDDDSLIDPIFAVLPPHTVAKRGRKGVTAFYRAAEPLPSKNYRTTEKRGLLDFLSGGKQTVLPPTVHPDIGRPYEWTTERTLLDTPLSDLPEITSAHVAAMEDVLSAYGWDAPERQPRGATVERPARGETAQDLLWHDDVNTVALANLHAWVPALGLPKTRPNGVGYRAVAPWRGSGSGRSEARRQPNLSFHPTGIQDFGTMETFTPIKVVAKAQRIPYPAAAAWLRQKLGLPEERLILLRSTKSGSLSPTYPDRAFPLADATSALRGALDDFEAQMKAWRIYRNQARLKSPLIHQKSPVWGVKIDAGQVISSRPECCRVDQARLAPGLCGPAYRPRKGYSTRPEEPRHQGAGLSGPRTGRP
;
A
#
# COMPACT_ATOMS: atom_id res chain seq x y z
N MET A 1 -12.63 26.06 -35.84
CA MET A 1 -12.28 25.59 -34.48
C MET A 1 -10.86 26.03 -34.18
N MET A 2 -10.60 26.57 -32.99
CA MET A 2 -9.23 26.85 -32.58
C MET A 2 -8.50 25.53 -32.30
N ALA A 3 -7.21 25.46 -32.62
CA ALA A 3 -6.39 24.30 -32.33
C ALA A 3 -6.24 24.15 -30.81
N SER A 4 -6.32 22.91 -30.30
CA SER A 4 -6.15 22.63 -28.88
C SER A 4 -4.70 22.87 -28.42
N PRO A 5 -4.45 23.09 -27.12
CA PRO A 5 -3.09 23.16 -26.57
C PRO A 5 -2.19 22.00 -27.03
N PHE A 6 -2.74 20.77 -27.08
CA PHE A 6 -2.03 19.61 -27.59
C PHE A 6 -1.65 19.78 -29.07
N ALA A 7 -2.60 20.15 -29.92
CA ALA A 7 -2.35 20.33 -31.35
C ALA A 7 -1.29 21.40 -31.65
N LEU A 8 -1.25 22.47 -30.85
CA LEU A 8 -0.31 23.57 -31.01
C LEU A 8 1.13 23.21 -30.61
N THR A 9 1.30 22.26 -29.68
CA THR A 9 2.60 22.02 -29.01
C THR A 9 3.20 20.66 -29.33
N ALA A 10 2.38 19.63 -29.53
CA ALA A 10 2.84 18.25 -29.66
C ALA A 10 3.82 18.02 -30.83
N PRO A 11 3.63 18.60 -32.04
CA PRO A 11 4.60 18.42 -33.13
C PRO A 11 6.00 18.91 -32.76
N ALA A 12 6.09 20.12 -32.20
CA ALA A 12 7.35 20.72 -31.77
C ALA A 12 8.03 19.92 -30.64
N LEU A 13 7.24 19.39 -29.70
CA LEU A 13 7.74 18.54 -28.61
C LEU A 13 8.29 17.22 -29.14
N VAL A 14 7.62 16.60 -30.12
CA VAL A 14 8.07 15.35 -30.74
C VAL A 14 9.43 15.53 -31.42
N GLU A 15 9.58 16.59 -32.22
CA GLU A 15 10.82 16.92 -32.92
C GLU A 15 11.99 17.18 -31.96
N ARG A 16 11.70 17.71 -30.77
CA ARG A 16 12.68 17.98 -29.71
C ARG A 16 13.02 16.77 -28.85
N GLY A 17 12.45 15.61 -29.16
CA GLY A 17 12.74 14.36 -28.47
C GLY A 17 11.90 14.13 -27.21
N TYR A 18 10.77 14.81 -27.03
CA TYR A 18 9.86 14.57 -25.91
C TYR A 18 8.71 13.63 -26.28
N SER A 19 8.06 13.03 -25.28
CA SER A 19 6.91 12.15 -25.48
C SER A 19 5.62 12.81 -24.98
N PRO A 20 4.89 13.54 -25.84
CA PRO A 20 3.69 14.27 -25.43
C PRO A 20 2.47 13.36 -25.25
N LEU A 21 1.65 13.72 -24.27
CA LEU A 21 0.39 13.06 -23.90
C LEU A 21 -0.78 14.06 -23.92
N PRO A 22 -1.94 13.68 -24.47
CA PRO A 22 -3.13 14.52 -24.40
C PRO A 22 -3.66 14.51 -22.97
N ILE A 23 -3.80 15.69 -22.38
CA ILE A 23 -4.39 15.87 -21.06
C ILE A 23 -5.87 16.17 -21.25
N ALA A 24 -6.72 15.38 -20.62
CA ALA A 24 -8.15 15.64 -20.66
C ALA A 24 -8.48 16.92 -19.85
N PRO A 25 -9.46 17.72 -20.31
CA PRO A 25 -10.04 18.78 -19.51
C PRO A 25 -10.74 18.20 -18.28
N TRP A 26 -11.18 19.09 -17.39
CA TRP A 26 -11.96 18.71 -16.23
C TRP A 26 -13.32 18.15 -16.66
N GLY A 27 -13.63 16.92 -16.24
CA GLY A 27 -14.97 16.35 -16.37
C GLY A 27 -15.69 16.29 -15.04
N GLU A 28 -17.01 16.50 -15.08
CA GLU A 28 -17.85 16.58 -13.89
C GLU A 28 -18.06 15.21 -13.23
N HIS A 29 -18.20 14.13 -14.00
CA HIS A 29 -18.49 12.82 -13.44
C HIS A 29 -17.25 12.10 -12.86
N ASP A 30 -17.48 11.14 -11.97
CA ASP A 30 -16.41 10.41 -11.26
C ASP A 30 -15.49 9.61 -12.21
N TRP A 31 -16.06 9.09 -13.29
CA TRP A 31 -15.31 8.34 -14.29
C TRP A 31 -14.49 9.23 -15.23
N ASN A 32 -14.81 10.53 -15.31
CA ASN A 32 -14.06 11.46 -16.14
C ASN A 32 -12.71 11.83 -15.49
N PRO A 33 -11.72 12.21 -16.31
CA PRO A 33 -10.51 12.86 -15.85
C PRO A 33 -10.79 14.19 -15.15
N LYS A 34 -9.87 14.61 -14.27
CA LYS A 34 -9.99 15.84 -13.47
C LYS A 34 -9.02 16.94 -13.92
N GLY A 35 -8.79 17.10 -15.23
CA GLY A 35 -8.05 18.25 -15.77
C GLY A 35 -6.53 18.21 -15.68
N LYS A 36 -5.93 17.15 -15.11
CA LYS A 36 -4.46 16.99 -14.95
C LYS A 36 -3.98 15.58 -15.26
N GLU A 37 -4.78 14.82 -16.00
CA GLU A 37 -4.54 13.39 -16.25
C GLU A 37 -4.56 13.12 -17.76
N PRO A 38 -3.73 12.20 -18.27
CA PRO A 38 -3.82 11.75 -19.65
C PRO A 38 -5.21 11.23 -19.98
N GLY A 39 -5.76 11.71 -21.10
CA GLY A 39 -7.13 11.51 -21.52
C GLY A 39 -7.26 10.84 -22.88
N ARG A 40 -8.42 10.26 -23.15
CA ARG A 40 -8.87 9.90 -24.48
C ARG A 40 -10.27 10.40 -24.71
N LEU A 41 -10.53 10.90 -25.91
CA LEU A 41 -11.85 11.36 -26.33
C LEU A 41 -12.53 10.25 -27.14
N GLU A 42 -13.74 9.88 -26.74
CA GLU A 42 -14.59 8.91 -27.44
C GLU A 42 -15.99 9.51 -27.61
N VAL A 43 -16.80 8.94 -28.50
CA VAL A 43 -18.22 9.33 -28.63
C VAL A 43 -19.02 8.60 -27.55
N GLY A 44 -19.69 9.36 -26.70
CA GLY A 44 -20.56 8.90 -25.62
C GLY A 44 -21.83 8.22 -26.13
N ARG A 45 -22.66 7.74 -25.19
CA ARG A 45 -23.91 7.03 -25.53
C ARG A 45 -24.99 7.94 -26.10
N ASP A 46 -24.91 9.22 -25.76
CA ASP A 46 -25.74 10.33 -26.24
C ASP A 46 -25.28 10.87 -27.61
N GLY A 47 -24.17 10.38 -28.14
CA GLY A 47 -23.58 10.85 -29.40
C GLY A 47 -22.63 12.04 -29.22
N GLU A 48 -22.43 12.52 -27.99
CA GLU A 48 -21.57 13.66 -27.69
C GLU A 48 -20.13 13.23 -27.37
N PRO A 49 -19.11 14.08 -27.64
CA PRO A 49 -17.74 13.78 -27.26
C PRO A 49 -17.58 13.68 -25.73
N GLU A 50 -17.02 12.57 -25.25
CA GLU A 50 -16.82 12.32 -23.82
C GLU A 50 -15.38 11.92 -23.51
N TRP A 51 -14.82 12.54 -22.45
CA TRP A 51 -13.46 12.30 -22.01
C TRP A 51 -13.36 11.15 -21.01
N TYR A 52 -12.44 10.23 -21.29
CA TYR A 52 -12.08 9.11 -20.42
C TYR A 52 -10.59 9.13 -20.08
N ARG A 53 -10.20 8.50 -18.98
CA ARG A 53 -8.77 8.32 -18.65
C ARG A 53 -8.08 7.48 -19.71
N LEU A 54 -6.93 7.94 -20.20
CA LEU A 54 -6.07 7.14 -21.07
C LEU A 54 -5.45 6.02 -20.24
N LYS A 55 -5.68 4.76 -20.64
CA LYS A 55 -5.09 3.61 -19.95
C LYS A 55 -3.72 3.29 -20.53
N ASN A 56 -2.83 2.75 -19.69
CA ASN A 56 -1.48 2.32 -20.09
C ASN A 56 -0.66 3.43 -20.76
N TRP A 57 -0.89 4.69 -20.44
CA TRP A 57 -0.11 5.80 -21.01
C TRP A 57 1.35 5.74 -20.58
N GLN A 58 1.68 5.05 -19.48
CA GLN A 58 3.04 4.91 -18.97
C GLN A 58 4.00 4.28 -19.97
N VAL A 59 3.49 3.49 -20.94
CA VAL A 59 4.31 2.95 -22.04
C VAL A 59 4.99 4.06 -22.83
N PHE A 60 4.44 5.28 -22.82
CA PHE A 60 5.00 6.43 -23.51
C PHE A 60 6.20 7.05 -22.78
N GLY A 61 6.52 6.58 -21.56
CA GLY A 61 7.80 6.85 -20.89
C GLY A 61 8.95 6.01 -21.46
N ASP A 62 8.66 4.90 -22.16
CA ASP A 62 9.67 4.04 -22.77
C ASP A 62 9.78 4.25 -24.29
N ARG A 63 8.73 4.76 -24.92
CA ARG A 63 8.68 5.04 -26.36
C ARG A 63 7.85 6.27 -26.67
N GLN A 64 8.17 6.96 -27.76
CA GLN A 64 7.31 8.02 -28.26
C GLN A 64 6.07 7.42 -28.94
N ALA A 65 4.92 8.10 -28.84
CA ALA A 65 3.75 7.72 -29.62
C ALA A 65 4.02 7.91 -31.12
N HIS A 66 3.50 7.00 -31.96
CA HIS A 66 3.63 7.12 -33.41
C HIS A 66 2.98 8.40 -33.92
N LEU A 67 3.53 9.04 -34.96
CA LEU A 67 3.04 10.32 -35.50
C LEU A 67 1.54 10.31 -35.83
N LYS A 68 1.02 9.22 -36.38
CA LYS A 68 -0.44 9.03 -36.62
C LYS A 68 -1.29 9.11 -35.34
N ILE A 69 -0.76 8.65 -34.21
CA ILE A 69 -1.42 8.75 -32.90
C ILE A 69 -1.38 10.21 -32.42
N ILE A 70 -0.23 10.89 -32.56
CA ILE A 70 -0.09 12.32 -32.25
C ILE A 70 -1.06 13.16 -33.09
N GLU A 71 -1.15 12.89 -34.39
CA GLU A 71 -2.09 13.54 -35.30
C GLU A 71 -3.55 13.28 -34.88
N HIS A 72 -3.88 12.04 -34.51
CA HIS A 72 -5.20 11.70 -34.02
C HIS A 72 -5.56 12.47 -32.73
N TRP A 73 -4.66 12.52 -31.76
CA TRP A 73 -4.83 13.29 -30.52
C TRP A 73 -4.91 14.80 -30.75
N SER A 74 -4.21 15.30 -31.77
CA SER A 74 -4.26 16.72 -32.17
C SER A 74 -5.61 17.15 -32.72
N ARG A 75 -6.49 16.22 -33.11
CA ARG A 75 -7.85 16.52 -33.55
C ARG A 75 -8.83 16.62 -32.39
N TRP A 76 -8.44 16.26 -31.17
CA TRP A 76 -9.32 16.34 -30.01
C TRP A 76 -9.46 17.80 -29.54
N PRO A 77 -10.68 18.35 -29.56
CA PRO A 77 -10.94 19.69 -29.04
C PRO A 77 -10.57 19.74 -27.55
N ASP A 78 -10.06 20.88 -27.09
CA ASP A 78 -9.76 21.15 -25.67
C ASP A 78 -8.71 20.23 -25.02
N ALA A 79 -8.03 19.39 -25.80
CA ALA A 79 -6.93 18.56 -25.30
C ALA A 79 -5.77 19.45 -24.77
N GLY A 80 -5.49 19.34 -23.48
CA GLY A 80 -4.27 19.83 -22.88
C GLY A 80 -3.05 19.03 -23.33
N VAL A 81 -1.87 19.50 -22.94
CA VAL A 81 -0.58 18.85 -23.18
C VAL A 81 0.12 18.51 -21.88
N GLY A 82 0.63 17.28 -21.80
CA GLY A 82 1.58 16.84 -20.80
C GLY A 82 2.71 16.06 -21.45
N LEU A 83 3.73 15.72 -20.67
CA LEU A 83 4.84 14.88 -21.09
C LEU A 83 4.92 13.64 -20.24
N ALA A 84 5.17 12.50 -20.88
CA ALA A 84 5.55 11.28 -20.19
C ALA A 84 7.00 11.42 -19.68
N CYS A 85 7.20 11.34 -18.37
CA CYS A 85 8.52 11.33 -17.76
C CYS A 85 9.20 9.97 -17.94
N GLY A 86 10.53 9.99 -17.99
CA GLY A 86 11.39 8.82 -18.26
C GLY A 86 11.82 8.68 -19.73
N PHE A 87 11.03 9.18 -20.69
CA PHE A 87 11.38 9.06 -22.12
C PHE A 87 12.64 9.85 -22.43
N GLY A 88 13.65 9.17 -23.01
CA GLY A 88 14.95 9.78 -23.29
C GLY A 88 15.67 10.34 -22.05
N GLY A 89 15.30 9.88 -20.85
CA GLY A 89 15.83 10.41 -19.60
C GLY A 89 15.15 11.70 -19.11
N PHE A 90 14.02 12.13 -19.69
CA PHE A 90 13.32 13.33 -19.24
C PHE A 90 12.84 13.22 -17.78
N VAL A 91 13.24 14.17 -16.95
CA VAL A 91 12.89 14.26 -15.53
C VAL A 91 12.32 15.65 -15.23
N ALA A 92 11.31 15.69 -14.36
CA ALA A 92 10.79 16.93 -13.81
C ALA A 92 10.91 16.92 -12.27
N VAL A 93 11.44 18.00 -11.72
CA VAL A 93 11.52 18.25 -10.28
C VAL A 93 10.44 19.26 -9.93
N ASP A 94 9.37 18.80 -9.30
CA ASP A 94 8.18 19.60 -8.97
C ASP A 94 8.22 19.99 -7.49
N VAL A 95 8.65 21.21 -7.19
CA VAL A 95 8.78 21.71 -5.81
C VAL A 95 7.43 22.29 -5.39
N ASP A 96 6.72 21.62 -4.49
CA ASP A 96 5.37 22.03 -4.02
C ASP A 96 5.42 23.16 -2.98
N ASP A 97 6.45 23.16 -2.13
CA ASP A 97 6.64 24.14 -1.06
C ASP A 97 7.52 25.29 -1.53
N ASP A 98 6.97 26.51 -1.60
CA ASP A 98 7.70 27.68 -2.07
C ASP A 98 8.96 27.98 -1.22
N SER A 99 9.00 27.58 0.06
CA SER A 99 10.17 27.74 0.93
C SER A 99 11.35 26.82 0.58
N LEU A 100 11.10 25.80 -0.25
CA LEU A 100 12.10 24.84 -0.72
C LEU A 100 12.67 25.19 -2.10
N ILE A 101 12.09 26.16 -2.82
CA ILE A 101 12.53 26.50 -4.19
C ILE A 101 14.02 26.84 -4.23
N ASP A 102 14.44 27.85 -3.48
CA ASP A 102 15.83 28.30 -3.46
C ASP A 102 16.82 27.24 -2.93
N PRO A 103 16.58 26.59 -1.77
CA PRO A 103 17.54 25.60 -1.25
C PRO A 103 17.65 24.35 -2.13
N ILE A 104 16.56 23.91 -2.79
CA ILE A 104 16.61 22.78 -3.72
C ILE A 104 17.37 23.17 -4.99
N PHE A 105 17.11 24.33 -5.58
CA PHE A 105 17.81 24.74 -6.79
C PHE A 105 19.27 25.17 -6.54
N ALA A 106 19.66 25.43 -5.30
CA ALA A 106 21.06 25.65 -4.93
C ALA A 106 21.92 24.37 -5.00
N VAL A 107 21.32 23.18 -4.89
CA VAL A 107 22.04 21.89 -4.92
C VAL A 107 21.86 21.12 -6.23
N LEU A 108 20.93 21.56 -7.07
CA LEU A 108 20.70 21.00 -8.40
C LEU A 108 21.50 21.76 -9.47
N PRO A 109 21.74 21.15 -10.64
CA PRO A 109 22.24 21.87 -11.80
C PRO A 109 21.37 23.10 -12.11
N PRO A 110 21.94 24.22 -12.58
CA PRO A 110 21.14 25.36 -13.02
C PRO A 110 20.13 24.93 -14.08
N HIS A 111 18.83 25.12 -13.81
CA HIS A 111 17.77 24.76 -14.75
C HIS A 111 17.65 25.79 -15.88
N THR A 112 17.39 25.33 -17.08
CA THR A 112 17.18 26.18 -18.27
C THR A 112 15.72 26.41 -18.59
N VAL A 113 14.86 25.46 -18.20
CA VAL A 113 13.42 25.51 -18.46
C VAL A 113 12.67 25.17 -17.17
N ALA A 114 11.70 26.01 -16.81
CA ALA A 114 10.80 25.76 -15.68
C ALA A 114 9.40 26.32 -15.94
N LYS A 115 8.41 25.76 -15.23
CA LYS A 115 7.01 26.19 -15.27
C LYS A 115 6.43 26.34 -13.87
N ARG A 116 5.31 27.05 -13.79
CA ARG A 116 4.49 27.19 -12.58
C ARG A 116 3.01 26.97 -12.90
N GLY A 117 2.33 26.32 -11.96
CA GLY A 117 0.87 26.15 -11.97
C GLY A 117 0.22 27.03 -10.92
N ARG A 118 -0.49 26.40 -9.98
CA ARG A 118 -1.11 27.12 -8.85
C ARG A 118 -0.10 27.55 -7.79
N LYS A 119 0.86 26.69 -7.47
CA LYS A 119 1.91 26.88 -6.45
C LYS A 119 3.18 26.17 -6.91
N GLY A 120 4.30 26.46 -6.25
CA GLY A 120 5.55 25.77 -6.51
C GLY A 120 6.20 26.13 -7.83
N VAL A 121 7.27 25.42 -8.17
CA VAL A 121 7.98 25.51 -9.45
C VAL A 121 8.35 24.11 -9.90
N THR A 122 8.10 23.80 -11.18
CA THR A 122 8.58 22.57 -11.81
C THR A 122 9.75 22.90 -12.73
N ALA A 123 10.94 22.39 -12.45
CA ALA A 123 12.12 22.50 -13.32
C ALA A 123 12.38 21.20 -14.08
N PHE A 124 12.95 21.30 -15.29
CA PHE A 124 13.16 20.16 -16.19
C PHE A 124 14.63 19.83 -16.41
N TYR A 125 14.92 18.54 -16.43
CA TYR A 125 16.27 17.98 -16.53
C TYR A 125 16.28 16.74 -17.42
N ARG A 126 17.49 16.30 -17.78
CA ARG A 126 17.74 15.00 -18.42
C ARG A 126 18.59 14.13 -17.50
N ALA A 127 18.24 12.87 -17.32
CA ALA A 127 19.07 11.89 -16.63
C ALA A 127 19.69 10.94 -17.65
N ALA A 128 21.02 10.78 -17.61
CA ALA A 128 21.70 9.79 -18.45
C ALA A 128 21.41 8.35 -17.99
N GLU A 129 21.21 8.17 -16.69
CA GLU A 129 20.87 6.88 -16.07
C GLU A 129 19.44 6.89 -15.51
N PRO A 130 18.75 5.73 -15.46
CA PRO A 130 17.41 5.64 -14.90
C PRO A 130 17.36 6.04 -13.42
N LEU A 131 16.66 7.14 -13.11
CA LEU A 131 16.38 7.57 -11.74
C LEU A 131 14.94 7.22 -11.35
N PRO A 132 14.68 6.64 -10.16
CA PRO A 132 13.32 6.29 -9.76
C PRO A 132 12.50 7.53 -9.40
N SER A 133 11.24 7.55 -9.84
CA SER A 133 10.27 8.55 -9.39
C SER A 133 10.01 8.45 -7.89
N LYS A 134 9.89 9.58 -7.19
CA LYS A 134 9.66 9.61 -5.74
C LYS A 134 8.83 10.84 -5.36
N ASN A 135 7.90 10.64 -4.43
CA ASN A 135 7.09 11.71 -3.85
C ASN A 135 7.62 11.95 -2.42
N TYR A 136 8.05 13.17 -2.14
CA TYR A 136 8.66 13.55 -0.87
C TYR A 136 7.63 14.32 -0.05
N ARG A 137 7.30 13.76 1.12
CA ARG A 137 6.35 14.35 2.07
C ARG A 137 6.90 14.31 3.47
N THR A 138 6.43 15.24 4.31
CA THR A 138 6.66 15.15 5.75
C THR A 138 5.88 13.98 6.36
N THR A 139 6.19 13.65 7.61
CA THR A 139 5.43 12.67 8.42
C THR A 139 3.94 13.03 8.53
N GLU A 140 3.61 14.33 8.51
CA GLU A 140 2.24 14.86 8.49
C GLU A 140 1.59 14.85 7.09
N LYS A 141 2.24 14.20 6.10
CA LYS A 141 1.81 14.09 4.70
C LYS A 141 1.75 15.42 3.95
N ARG A 142 2.41 16.46 4.44
CA ARG A 142 2.62 17.72 3.70
C ARG A 142 3.55 17.45 2.52
N GLY A 143 3.10 17.77 1.30
CA GLY A 143 3.93 17.63 0.09
C GLY A 143 5.08 18.64 0.10
N LEU A 144 6.28 18.17 -0.18
CA LEU A 144 7.48 18.99 -0.27
C LEU A 144 7.92 19.11 -1.73
N LEU A 145 8.09 17.95 -2.38
CA LEU A 145 8.63 17.85 -3.72
C LEU A 145 8.18 16.53 -4.36
N ASP A 146 7.85 16.57 -5.64
CA ASP A 146 7.64 15.39 -6.47
C ASP A 146 8.74 15.27 -7.53
N PHE A 147 9.53 14.20 -7.42
CA PHE A 147 10.53 13.84 -8.40
C PHE A 147 9.89 12.91 -9.43
N LEU A 148 9.62 13.46 -10.62
CA LEU A 148 8.86 12.82 -11.69
C LEU A 148 9.81 12.29 -12.77
N SER A 149 10.01 10.98 -12.76
CA SER A 149 10.79 10.22 -13.75
C SER A 149 9.89 9.13 -14.37
N GLY A 150 10.46 7.98 -14.77
CA GLY A 150 9.75 6.87 -15.39
C GLY A 150 8.41 6.53 -14.70
N GLY A 151 7.37 6.36 -15.52
CA GLY A 151 6.00 6.05 -15.08
C GLY A 151 5.20 7.24 -14.52
N LYS A 152 5.74 8.46 -14.57
CA LYS A 152 5.07 9.70 -14.19
C LYS A 152 4.83 10.61 -15.41
N GLN A 153 4.04 11.65 -15.21
CA GLN A 153 3.79 12.67 -16.23
C GLN A 153 3.79 14.06 -15.59
N THR A 154 4.01 15.08 -16.39
CA THR A 154 3.88 16.49 -15.99
C THR A 154 3.08 17.27 -17.02
N VAL A 155 2.19 18.15 -16.55
CA VAL A 155 1.33 18.97 -17.41
C VAL A 155 2.06 20.25 -17.82
N LEU A 156 2.01 20.62 -19.10
CA LEU A 156 2.71 21.78 -19.65
C LEU A 156 1.77 22.95 -19.99
N PRO A 157 2.28 24.19 -20.01
CA PRO A 157 1.66 25.28 -20.75
C PRO A 157 1.41 24.90 -22.23
N PRO A 158 0.32 25.35 -22.87
CA PRO A 158 -0.73 26.25 -22.35
C PRO A 158 -1.95 25.50 -21.77
N THR A 159 -1.78 24.28 -21.21
CA THR A 159 -2.90 23.55 -20.58
C THR A 159 -3.51 24.35 -19.43
N VAL A 160 -4.84 24.41 -19.36
CA VAL A 160 -5.54 25.11 -18.27
C VAL A 160 -5.50 24.29 -16.98
N HIS A 161 -5.08 24.93 -15.89
CA HIS A 161 -5.07 24.31 -14.57
C HIS A 161 -6.47 24.35 -13.95
N PRO A 162 -7.07 23.21 -13.54
CA PRO A 162 -8.47 23.13 -13.15
C PRO A 162 -8.84 24.01 -11.95
N ASP A 163 -7.99 24.09 -10.92
CA ASP A 163 -8.33 24.87 -9.72
C ASP A 163 -8.30 26.39 -9.93
N ILE A 164 -7.53 26.90 -10.89
CA ILE A 164 -7.30 28.35 -11.08
C ILE A 164 -7.92 28.88 -12.38
N GLY A 165 -8.40 27.99 -13.26
CA GLY A 165 -9.06 28.36 -14.51
C GLY A 165 -8.17 29.06 -15.55
N ARG A 166 -6.86 29.13 -15.33
CA ARG A 166 -5.87 29.72 -16.27
C ARG A 166 -4.77 28.73 -16.64
N PRO A 167 -4.07 28.92 -17.77
CA PRO A 167 -2.95 28.07 -18.18
C PRO A 167 -1.84 27.96 -17.14
N TYR A 168 -1.09 26.85 -17.16
CA TYR A 168 0.27 26.85 -16.62
C TYR A 168 1.12 27.89 -17.35
N GLU A 169 2.12 28.44 -16.68
CA GLU A 169 2.99 29.49 -17.21
C GLU A 169 4.45 29.02 -17.18
N TRP A 170 5.22 29.35 -18.23
CA TRP A 170 6.68 29.19 -18.20
C TRP A 170 7.28 30.28 -17.31
N THR A 171 8.24 29.93 -16.48
CA THR A 171 8.94 30.87 -15.56
C THR A 171 10.33 31.25 -16.05
N THR A 172 10.74 30.71 -17.19
CA THR A 172 12.02 30.93 -17.86
C THR A 172 11.78 31.48 -19.26
N GLU A 173 12.78 32.16 -19.83
CA GLU A 173 12.71 32.65 -21.22
C GLU A 173 12.63 31.49 -22.22
N ARG A 174 13.41 30.43 -21.98
CA ARG A 174 13.36 29.18 -22.76
C ARG A 174 12.20 28.31 -22.33
N THR A 175 11.70 27.54 -23.28
CA THR A 175 10.58 26.61 -23.11
C THR A 175 10.92 25.23 -23.66
N LEU A 176 10.13 24.21 -23.33
CA LEU A 176 10.30 22.90 -23.98
C LEU A 176 9.89 22.92 -25.48
N LEU A 177 9.29 24.02 -25.95
CA LEU A 177 8.96 24.24 -27.37
C LEU A 177 10.13 24.84 -28.16
N ASP A 178 11.25 25.19 -27.53
CA ASP A 178 12.45 25.72 -28.19
C ASP A 178 13.74 25.02 -27.74
N THR A 179 13.68 24.23 -26.68
CA THR A 179 14.83 23.53 -26.11
C THR A 179 14.74 22.03 -26.40
N PRO A 180 15.71 21.42 -27.11
CA PRO A 180 15.81 19.97 -27.29
C PRO A 180 16.03 19.22 -25.97
N LEU A 181 15.55 17.98 -25.88
CA LEU A 181 15.77 17.13 -24.69
C LEU A 181 17.26 16.95 -24.37
N SER A 182 18.11 16.82 -25.38
CA SER A 182 19.57 16.70 -25.22
C SER A 182 20.22 17.90 -24.54
N ASP A 183 19.59 19.06 -24.64
CA ASP A 183 20.13 20.35 -24.19
C ASP A 183 19.65 20.68 -22.77
N LEU A 184 18.78 19.85 -22.18
CA LEU A 184 18.41 19.98 -20.79
C LEU A 184 19.60 19.64 -19.87
N PRO A 185 19.80 20.39 -18.77
CA PRO A 185 20.84 20.12 -17.80
C PRO A 185 20.76 18.68 -17.26
N GLU A 186 21.92 18.07 -17.10
CA GLU A 186 22.00 16.69 -16.67
C GLU A 186 21.85 16.54 -15.15
N ILE A 187 20.89 15.72 -14.71
CA ILE A 187 20.69 15.38 -13.30
C ILE A 187 21.19 13.96 -13.03
N THR A 188 21.86 13.78 -11.88
CA THR A 188 22.56 12.54 -11.50
C THR A 188 22.04 12.04 -10.16
N SER A 189 22.42 10.82 -9.77
CA SER A 189 22.11 10.27 -8.45
C SER A 189 22.72 11.10 -7.31
N ALA A 190 23.85 11.76 -7.53
CA ALA A 190 24.47 12.67 -6.56
C ALA A 190 23.63 13.93 -6.33
N HIS A 191 23.08 14.51 -7.39
CA HIS A 191 22.15 15.65 -7.28
C HIS A 191 20.86 15.25 -6.53
N VAL A 192 20.33 14.05 -6.79
CA VAL A 192 19.18 13.52 -6.06
C VAL A 192 19.51 13.32 -4.57
N ALA A 193 20.70 12.81 -4.24
CA ALA A 193 21.14 12.66 -2.85
C ALA A 193 21.27 14.02 -2.14
N ALA A 194 21.88 15.03 -2.79
CA ALA A 194 22.00 16.37 -2.21
C ALA A 194 20.63 17.04 -2.02
N MET A 195 19.71 16.86 -2.97
CA MET A 195 18.31 17.28 -2.85
C MET A 195 17.62 16.59 -1.66
N GLU A 196 17.86 15.30 -1.47
CA GLU A 196 17.33 14.51 -0.34
C GLU A 196 17.86 15.01 1.02
N ASP A 197 19.14 15.38 1.10
CA ASP A 197 19.73 15.96 2.31
C ASP A 197 19.06 17.29 2.68
N VAL A 198 18.78 18.14 1.68
CA VAL A 198 18.00 19.38 1.88
C VAL A 198 16.60 19.03 2.39
N LEU A 199 15.89 18.10 1.75
CA LEU A 199 14.53 17.73 2.15
C LEU A 199 14.47 17.18 3.59
N SER A 200 15.49 16.44 4.03
CA SER A 200 15.56 15.94 5.40
C SER A 200 15.64 17.05 6.45
N ALA A 201 16.30 18.17 6.16
CA ALA A 201 16.29 19.34 7.03
C ALA A 201 14.89 19.98 7.17
N TYR A 202 13.96 19.70 6.25
CA TYR A 202 12.60 20.22 6.22
C TYR A 202 11.53 19.18 6.62
N GLY A 203 11.96 18.11 7.30
CA GLY A 203 11.09 17.11 7.90
C GLY A 203 10.70 15.97 6.97
N TRP A 204 11.45 15.74 5.88
CA TRP A 204 11.37 14.49 5.14
C TRP A 204 12.21 13.40 5.83
N ASP A 205 11.53 12.40 6.39
CA ASP A 205 12.18 11.20 6.90
C ASP A 205 12.33 10.17 5.78
N ALA A 206 13.58 9.80 5.49
CA ALA A 206 13.85 8.71 4.56
C ALA A 206 13.17 7.43 5.07
N PRO A 207 12.37 6.73 4.25
CA PRO A 207 11.80 5.46 4.66
C PRO A 207 12.96 4.50 4.97
N GLU A 208 12.90 3.85 6.13
CA GLU A 208 13.93 2.93 6.60
C GLU A 208 14.31 1.96 5.47
N ARG A 209 15.57 2.06 4.99
CA ARG A 209 16.11 1.14 4.00
C ARG A 209 16.20 -0.23 4.66
N GLN A 210 15.15 -1.04 4.53
CA GLN A 210 15.35 -2.49 4.62
C GLN A 210 16.37 -2.83 3.54
N PRO A 211 17.50 -3.49 3.87
CA PRO A 211 18.47 -3.88 2.87
C PRO A 211 17.74 -4.72 1.83
N ARG A 212 17.49 -4.14 0.65
CA ARG A 212 17.09 -4.91 -0.51
C ARG A 212 18.25 -5.86 -0.75
N GLY A 213 17.96 -7.16 -0.68
CA GLY A 213 18.93 -8.20 -0.92
C GLY A 213 19.78 -7.86 -2.14
N ALA A 214 21.07 -8.11 -2.00
CA ALA A 214 22.06 -7.96 -3.05
C ALA A 214 21.50 -8.46 -4.38
N THR A 215 21.82 -7.73 -5.44
CA THR A 215 21.64 -8.07 -6.85
C THR A 215 21.82 -9.58 -7.02
N VAL A 216 20.71 -10.29 -7.23
CA VAL A 216 20.79 -11.69 -7.62
C VAL A 216 21.20 -11.67 -9.09
N GLU A 217 22.48 -11.92 -9.33
CA GLU A 217 22.95 -12.25 -10.66
C GLU A 217 22.13 -13.43 -11.20
N ARG A 218 21.60 -13.23 -12.40
CA ARG A 218 20.79 -14.22 -13.10
C ARG A 218 21.68 -15.41 -13.45
N PRO A 219 21.37 -16.66 -13.04
CA PRO A 219 22.12 -17.80 -13.56
C PRO A 219 21.86 -17.92 -15.06
N ALA A 220 22.93 -18.18 -15.80
CA ALA A 220 22.86 -18.51 -17.21
C ALA A 220 22.03 -19.78 -17.42
N ARG A 221 21.44 -19.88 -18.60
CA ARG A 221 20.61 -21.00 -19.02
C ARG A 221 21.42 -22.30 -19.01
N GLY A 222 21.16 -23.14 -18.01
CA GLY A 222 21.55 -24.54 -18.00
C GLY A 222 22.21 -24.93 -16.70
N GLU A 223 21.44 -25.45 -15.75
CA GLU A 223 21.91 -26.39 -14.72
C GLU A 223 20.72 -27.09 -14.07
N THR A 224 20.93 -28.37 -13.77
CA THR A 224 19.92 -29.42 -13.56
C THR A 224 19.09 -29.25 -12.28
N ALA A 225 17.93 -29.92 -12.26
CA ALA A 225 16.89 -29.94 -11.22
C ALA A 225 17.31 -30.42 -9.81
N GLN A 226 18.61 -30.46 -9.51
CA GLN A 226 19.15 -30.86 -8.21
C GLN A 226 19.58 -29.66 -7.33
N ASP A 227 19.69 -28.45 -7.88
CA ASP A 227 19.99 -27.22 -7.11
C ASP A 227 18.76 -26.45 -6.62
N LEU A 228 17.55 -26.94 -6.87
CA LEU A 228 16.29 -26.34 -6.40
C LEU A 228 15.99 -26.61 -4.93
N LEU A 229 16.92 -27.20 -4.19
CA LEU A 229 16.64 -27.73 -2.87
C LEU A 229 16.60 -26.64 -1.76
N TRP A 230 17.11 -25.43 -2.02
CA TRP A 230 17.38 -24.43 -0.96
C TRP A 230 16.80 -23.03 -1.27
N HIS A 231 15.49 -22.91 -1.47
CA HIS A 231 14.81 -21.61 -1.48
C HIS A 231 13.88 -21.45 -0.26
N ASP A 232 14.31 -20.62 0.70
CA ASP A 232 13.56 -20.27 1.92
C ASP A 232 12.31 -19.39 1.68
N ASP A 233 11.93 -19.10 0.44
CA ASP A 233 10.71 -18.37 0.12
C ASP A 233 9.82 -19.11 -0.87
N VAL A 234 8.85 -19.84 -0.30
CA VAL A 234 7.76 -20.51 -1.03
C VAL A 234 7.03 -19.53 -1.98
N ASN A 235 6.95 -18.23 -1.65
CA ASN A 235 6.32 -17.25 -2.54
C ASN A 235 7.17 -17.00 -3.79
N THR A 236 8.48 -16.88 -3.64
CA THR A 236 9.39 -16.68 -4.77
C THR A 236 9.34 -17.87 -5.73
N VAL A 237 9.41 -19.10 -5.20
CA VAL A 237 9.30 -20.33 -6.02
C VAL A 237 7.90 -20.43 -6.68
N ALA A 238 6.84 -20.05 -5.96
CA ALA A 238 5.49 -20.03 -6.49
C ALA A 238 5.30 -19.01 -7.63
N LEU A 239 5.91 -17.82 -7.53
CA LEU A 239 5.85 -16.79 -8.58
C LEU A 239 6.62 -17.20 -9.83
N ALA A 240 7.76 -17.91 -9.68
CA ALA A 240 8.50 -18.48 -10.79
C ALA A 240 7.73 -19.62 -11.49
N ASN A 241 6.88 -20.34 -10.76
CA ASN A 241 6.20 -21.55 -11.23
C ASN A 241 4.66 -21.45 -11.20
N LEU A 242 4.09 -20.36 -11.74
CA LEU A 242 2.64 -20.14 -11.73
C LEU A 242 1.83 -21.31 -12.33
N HIS A 243 2.37 -21.95 -13.37
CA HIS A 243 1.71 -23.05 -14.07
C HIS A 243 1.48 -24.28 -13.18
N ALA A 244 2.31 -24.49 -12.16
CA ALA A 244 2.25 -25.66 -11.27
C ALA A 244 1.08 -25.61 -10.28
N TRP A 245 0.61 -24.42 -9.91
CA TRP A 245 -0.36 -24.26 -8.82
C TRP A 245 -1.58 -23.41 -9.16
N VAL A 246 -1.47 -22.42 -10.07
CA VAL A 246 -2.59 -21.51 -10.36
C VAL A 246 -3.79 -22.23 -10.98
N PRO A 247 -3.63 -23.16 -11.95
CA PRO A 247 -4.76 -23.96 -12.44
C PRO A 247 -5.39 -24.84 -11.35
N ALA A 248 -4.56 -25.37 -10.45
CA ALA A 248 -4.99 -26.23 -9.35
C ALA A 248 -5.75 -25.46 -8.24
N LEU A 249 -5.70 -24.13 -8.26
CA LEU A 249 -6.44 -23.29 -7.31
C LEU A 249 -7.96 -23.30 -7.56
N GLY A 250 -8.40 -23.74 -8.74
CA GLY A 250 -9.82 -23.94 -9.05
C GLY A 250 -10.64 -22.65 -9.12
N LEU A 251 -10.00 -21.50 -9.39
CA LEU A 251 -10.73 -20.24 -9.46
C LEU A 251 -11.60 -20.17 -10.74
N PRO A 252 -12.81 -19.57 -10.66
CA PRO A 252 -13.67 -19.45 -11.83
C PRO A 252 -13.00 -18.67 -12.97
N LYS A 253 -13.17 -19.17 -14.20
CA LYS A 253 -12.59 -18.59 -15.44
C LYS A 253 -11.08 -18.37 -15.38
N THR A 254 -10.36 -19.25 -14.70
CA THR A 254 -8.89 -19.27 -14.77
C THR A 254 -8.46 -19.56 -16.21
N ARG A 255 -7.70 -18.64 -16.80
CA ARG A 255 -7.16 -18.78 -18.14
C ARG A 255 -5.73 -18.24 -18.23
N PRO A 256 -4.87 -18.80 -19.09
CA PRO A 256 -3.57 -18.22 -19.41
C PRO A 256 -3.72 -16.80 -19.97
N ASN A 257 -2.77 -15.92 -19.66
CA ASN A 257 -2.71 -14.55 -20.16
C ASN A 257 -1.24 -14.09 -20.23
N GLY A 258 -0.60 -14.28 -21.38
CA GLY A 258 0.84 -14.04 -21.55
C GLY A 258 1.67 -14.98 -20.67
N VAL A 259 2.60 -14.42 -19.90
CA VAL A 259 3.46 -15.16 -18.95
C VAL A 259 2.76 -15.53 -17.62
N GLY A 260 1.47 -15.21 -17.49
CA GLY A 260 0.72 -15.37 -16.26
C GLY A 260 -0.70 -15.92 -16.46
N TYR A 261 -1.57 -15.70 -15.47
CA TYR A 261 -2.95 -16.17 -15.48
C TYR A 261 -3.93 -15.07 -15.08
N ARG A 262 -5.16 -15.18 -15.57
CA ARG A 262 -6.29 -14.34 -15.16
C ARG A 262 -7.40 -15.22 -14.60
N ALA A 263 -8.00 -14.82 -13.48
CA ALA A 263 -9.12 -15.53 -12.87
C ALA A 263 -10.14 -14.57 -12.24
N VAL A 264 -11.32 -15.09 -11.89
CA VAL A 264 -12.31 -14.38 -11.09
C VAL A 264 -12.07 -14.71 -9.63
N ALA A 265 -11.84 -13.71 -8.78
CA ALA A 265 -11.84 -13.87 -7.33
C ALA A 265 -13.27 -14.12 -6.79
N PRO A 266 -13.64 -15.32 -6.30
CA PRO A 266 -15.00 -15.60 -5.80
C PRO A 266 -15.28 -14.91 -4.47
N TRP A 267 -14.26 -14.65 -3.65
CA TRP A 267 -14.39 -14.04 -2.32
C TRP A 267 -14.79 -12.55 -2.33
N ARG A 268 -14.95 -11.91 -3.49
CA ARG A 268 -15.41 -10.52 -3.58
C ARG A 268 -16.94 -10.44 -3.72
N GLY A 269 -17.57 -9.46 -3.10
CA GLY A 269 -18.94 -9.06 -3.45
C GLY A 269 -18.95 -8.38 -4.82
N SER A 270 -20.01 -8.55 -5.62
CA SER A 270 -20.15 -7.77 -6.85
C SER A 270 -20.65 -6.37 -6.49
N GLY A 271 -19.85 -5.33 -6.71
CA GLY A 271 -20.30 -3.93 -6.56
C GLY A 271 -21.53 -3.58 -7.43
N SER A 272 -21.79 -4.38 -8.48
CA SER A 272 -22.94 -4.23 -9.38
C SER A 272 -24.00 -5.34 -9.27
N GLY A 273 -24.01 -6.15 -8.20
CA GLY A 273 -25.02 -7.23 -8.01
C GLY A 273 -25.02 -8.39 -9.03
N ARG A 274 -23.96 -8.57 -9.84
CA ARG A 274 -23.89 -9.62 -10.88
C ARG A 274 -23.51 -10.99 -10.29
N SER A 275 -24.18 -12.03 -10.79
CA SER A 275 -23.85 -13.43 -10.49
C SER A 275 -22.42 -13.78 -10.87
N GLU A 276 -21.80 -14.72 -10.16
CA GLU A 276 -20.38 -15.09 -10.31
C GLU A 276 -20.02 -15.48 -11.75
N ALA A 277 -20.94 -16.12 -12.48
CA ALA A 277 -20.79 -16.49 -13.88
C ALA A 277 -20.63 -15.29 -14.83
N ARG A 278 -21.14 -14.11 -14.48
CA ARG A 278 -21.05 -12.87 -15.30
C ARG A 278 -19.88 -11.96 -14.90
N ARG A 279 -19.05 -12.37 -13.94
CA ARG A 279 -17.90 -11.57 -13.49
C ARG A 279 -16.73 -11.64 -14.47
N GLN A 280 -16.02 -10.52 -14.60
CA GLN A 280 -14.77 -10.42 -15.36
C GLN A 280 -13.58 -10.95 -14.54
N PRO A 281 -12.60 -11.61 -15.18
CA PRO A 281 -11.43 -12.18 -14.51
C PRO A 281 -10.39 -11.10 -14.18
N ASN A 282 -10.67 -10.33 -13.12
CA ASN A 282 -9.86 -9.19 -12.69
C ASN A 282 -8.74 -9.57 -11.71
N LEU A 283 -8.64 -10.83 -11.28
CA LEU A 283 -7.49 -11.31 -10.52
C LEU A 283 -6.38 -11.69 -11.51
N SER A 284 -5.21 -11.07 -11.36
CA SER A 284 -4.04 -11.30 -12.21
C SER A 284 -2.95 -12.00 -11.42
N PHE A 285 -2.42 -13.08 -11.98
CA PHE A 285 -1.22 -13.77 -11.52
C PHE A 285 -0.12 -13.48 -12.51
N HIS A 286 0.94 -12.79 -12.08
CA HIS A 286 2.11 -12.49 -12.91
C HIS A 286 3.38 -12.88 -12.14
N PRO A 287 4.48 -13.28 -12.81
CA PRO A 287 5.72 -13.62 -12.13
C PRO A 287 6.29 -12.51 -11.25
N THR A 288 5.95 -11.25 -11.52
CA THR A 288 6.35 -10.10 -10.70
C THR A 288 5.36 -9.75 -9.58
N GLY A 289 4.20 -10.41 -9.48
CA GLY A 289 3.22 -10.16 -8.44
C GLY A 289 1.79 -10.57 -8.77
N ILE A 290 0.95 -10.64 -7.74
CA ILE A 290 -0.47 -11.01 -7.84
C ILE A 290 -1.33 -9.83 -7.41
N GLN A 291 -2.31 -9.44 -8.22
CA GLN A 291 -3.16 -8.28 -7.95
C GLN A 291 -4.61 -8.52 -8.37
N ASP A 292 -5.56 -8.15 -7.53
CA ASP A 292 -6.98 -8.05 -7.88
C ASP A 292 -7.33 -6.62 -8.30
N PHE A 293 -7.56 -6.43 -9.60
CA PHE A 293 -7.97 -5.14 -10.16
C PHE A 293 -9.42 -4.76 -9.82
N GLY A 294 -10.19 -5.65 -9.18
CA GLY A 294 -11.52 -5.36 -8.66
C GLY A 294 -11.50 -4.63 -7.31
N THR A 295 -10.51 -4.90 -6.46
CA THR A 295 -10.38 -4.33 -5.11
C THR A 295 -9.10 -3.51 -4.92
N MET A 296 -8.23 -3.48 -5.93
CA MET A 296 -6.88 -2.91 -5.89
C MET A 296 -5.96 -3.57 -4.84
N GLU A 297 -6.34 -4.75 -4.32
CA GLU A 297 -5.57 -5.49 -3.32
C GLU A 297 -4.46 -6.32 -3.99
N THR A 298 -3.26 -6.26 -3.42
CA THR A 298 -2.10 -7.06 -3.84
C THR A 298 -1.92 -8.27 -2.94
N PHE A 299 -1.58 -9.42 -3.52
CA PHE A 299 -1.42 -10.68 -2.81
C PHE A 299 -0.02 -11.26 -2.98
N THR A 300 0.44 -11.96 -1.94
CA THR A 300 1.47 -12.98 -2.09
C THR A 300 0.82 -14.32 -2.50
N PRO A 301 1.55 -15.26 -3.12
CA PRO A 301 1.05 -16.61 -3.39
C PRO A 301 0.39 -17.28 -2.18
N ILE A 302 1.02 -17.22 -0.99
CA ILE A 302 0.42 -17.79 0.23
C ILE A 302 -0.88 -17.08 0.61
N LYS A 303 -0.93 -15.73 0.53
CA LYS A 303 -2.13 -14.96 0.88
C LYS A 303 -3.30 -15.24 -0.08
N VAL A 304 -3.04 -15.32 -1.39
CA VAL A 304 -4.11 -15.61 -2.36
C VAL A 304 -4.63 -17.04 -2.21
N VAL A 305 -3.77 -18.01 -1.91
CA VAL A 305 -4.18 -19.41 -1.64
C VAL A 305 -5.02 -19.50 -0.37
N ALA A 306 -4.58 -18.86 0.72
CA ALA A 306 -5.33 -18.79 1.97
C ALA A 306 -6.72 -18.19 1.76
N LYS A 307 -6.80 -17.10 0.98
CA LYS A 307 -8.05 -16.40 0.68
C LYS A 307 -8.97 -17.19 -0.26
N ALA A 308 -8.39 -17.88 -1.24
CA ALA A 308 -9.11 -18.70 -2.21
C ALA A 308 -9.73 -19.95 -1.59
N GLN A 309 -8.95 -20.68 -0.79
CA GLN A 309 -9.37 -21.94 -0.19
C GLN A 309 -9.98 -21.76 1.20
N ARG A 310 -9.97 -20.54 1.75
CA ARG A 310 -10.42 -20.21 3.12
C ARG A 310 -9.71 -21.05 4.19
N ILE A 311 -8.40 -21.23 4.01
CA ILE A 311 -7.53 -21.98 4.92
C ILE A 311 -6.53 -21.03 5.60
N PRO A 312 -6.03 -21.35 6.81
CA PRO A 312 -5.05 -20.51 7.50
C PRO A 312 -3.70 -20.48 6.76
N TYR A 313 -2.90 -19.42 6.95
CA TYR A 313 -1.65 -19.22 6.21
C TYR A 313 -0.66 -20.40 6.27
N PRO A 314 -0.47 -21.11 7.40
CA PRO A 314 0.39 -22.29 7.44
C PRO A 314 -0.09 -23.42 6.52
N ALA A 315 -1.41 -23.66 6.47
CA ALA A 315 -2.00 -24.67 5.58
C ALA A 315 -1.89 -24.25 4.11
N ALA A 316 -2.03 -22.95 3.80
CA ALA A 316 -1.82 -22.42 2.45
C ALA A 316 -0.37 -22.57 1.98
N ALA A 317 0.60 -22.36 2.88
CA ALA A 317 2.02 -22.58 2.59
C ALA A 317 2.33 -24.06 2.35
N ALA A 318 1.78 -24.96 3.18
CA ALA A 318 1.92 -26.41 3.00
C ALA A 318 1.30 -26.89 1.67
N TRP A 319 0.11 -26.39 1.33
CA TRP A 319 -0.53 -26.67 0.04
C TRP A 319 0.33 -26.21 -1.15
N LEU A 320 0.91 -25.01 -1.08
CA LEU A 320 1.82 -24.53 -2.13
C LEU A 320 3.08 -25.38 -2.22
N ARG A 321 3.68 -25.75 -1.09
CA ARG A 321 4.84 -26.66 -1.06
C ARG A 321 4.53 -27.97 -1.76
N GLN A 322 3.38 -28.57 -1.46
CA GLN A 322 2.92 -29.79 -2.12
C GLN A 322 2.78 -29.62 -3.64
N LYS A 323 2.16 -28.52 -4.11
CA LYS A 323 1.98 -28.26 -5.55
C LYS A 323 3.28 -27.95 -6.28
N LEU A 324 4.28 -27.43 -5.57
CA LEU A 324 5.60 -27.12 -6.10
C LEU A 324 6.60 -28.27 -5.93
N GLY A 325 6.22 -29.38 -5.30
CA GLY A 325 7.12 -30.50 -5.00
C GLY A 325 8.20 -30.16 -3.97
N LEU A 326 7.97 -29.19 -3.09
CA LEU A 326 8.90 -28.77 -2.05
C LEU A 326 8.73 -29.64 -0.78
N PRO A 327 9.82 -29.99 -0.08
CA PRO A 327 9.77 -30.79 1.14
C PRO A 327 8.98 -30.11 2.27
N GLU A 328 8.31 -30.91 3.10
CA GLU A 328 7.36 -30.45 4.13
C GLU A 328 8.05 -29.90 5.40
N GLU A 329 9.31 -30.24 5.65
CA GLU A 329 9.96 -29.92 6.91
C GLU A 329 10.71 -28.59 6.93
N ARG A 330 10.49 -27.82 8.00
CA ARG A 330 11.42 -26.79 8.47
C ARG A 330 12.53 -27.49 9.25
N LEU A 331 13.68 -27.72 8.64
CA LEU A 331 14.89 -27.99 9.40
C LEU A 331 15.26 -26.71 10.15
N ILE A 332 15.13 -26.70 11.48
CA ILE A 332 15.80 -25.70 12.31
C ILE A 332 17.30 -25.99 12.19
N LEU A 333 17.98 -25.30 11.28
CA LEU A 333 19.43 -25.29 11.24
C LEU A 333 19.93 -24.32 12.31
N LEU A 334 20.21 -24.86 13.51
CA LEU A 334 21.22 -24.27 14.37
C LEU A 334 22.54 -24.33 13.59
N ARG A 335 23.00 -23.20 13.06
CA ARG A 335 24.30 -23.14 12.36
C ARG A 335 25.40 -23.54 13.34
N SER A 336 25.82 -24.79 13.29
CA SER A 336 27.13 -25.20 13.79
C SER A 336 28.16 -24.72 12.77
N THR A 337 28.68 -23.51 12.98
CA THR A 337 29.76 -22.97 12.15
C THR A 337 31.06 -23.67 12.52
N LYS A 338 31.42 -24.72 11.77
CA LYS A 338 32.84 -25.02 11.58
C LYS A 338 33.39 -24.09 10.49
N SER A 339 34.42 -23.36 10.90
CA SER A 339 35.33 -22.46 10.18
C SER A 339 34.76 -21.17 9.58
N GLY A 340 35.14 -20.05 10.20
CA GLY A 340 35.00 -18.70 9.67
C GLY A 340 34.75 -17.70 10.79
N SER A 341 35.80 -17.28 11.47
CA SER A 341 35.77 -16.28 12.55
C SER A 341 35.10 -14.99 12.07
N LEU A 342 33.90 -14.71 12.59
CA LEU A 342 33.33 -13.37 12.64
C LEU A 342 33.34 -12.95 14.10
N SER A 343 34.19 -11.97 14.42
CA SER A 343 34.20 -11.36 15.75
C SER A 343 32.88 -10.61 15.97
N PRO A 344 32.18 -10.82 17.11
CA PRO A 344 30.97 -10.07 17.41
C PRO A 344 31.22 -8.56 17.43
N THR A 345 30.33 -7.77 16.83
CA THR A 345 30.38 -6.29 16.81
C THR A 345 30.04 -5.64 18.15
N TYR A 346 29.87 -6.44 19.20
CA TYR A 346 29.65 -6.02 20.57
C TYR A 346 30.58 -6.83 21.48
N PRO A 347 31.09 -6.26 22.59
CA PRO A 347 31.89 -7.04 23.52
C PRO A 347 31.07 -8.24 23.98
N ASP A 348 31.59 -9.43 23.71
CA ASP A 348 30.99 -10.68 24.15
C ASP A 348 31.03 -10.69 25.68
N ARG A 349 29.92 -10.25 26.30
CA ARG A 349 29.67 -10.43 27.73
C ARG A 349 29.17 -11.85 27.93
N ALA A 350 29.94 -12.82 27.42
CA ALA A 350 29.68 -14.24 27.64
C ALA A 350 29.61 -14.47 29.14
N PHE A 351 28.40 -14.69 29.63
CA PHE A 351 28.13 -15.01 31.01
C PHE A 351 28.08 -16.53 31.11
N PRO A 352 28.79 -17.17 32.05
CA PRO A 352 28.71 -18.62 32.20
C PRO A 352 27.25 -19.06 32.32
N LEU A 353 26.87 -20.10 31.57
CA LEU A 353 25.47 -20.54 31.49
C LEU A 353 24.87 -20.85 32.87
N ALA A 354 25.69 -21.38 33.79
CA ALA A 354 25.28 -21.63 35.18
C ALA A 354 24.91 -20.33 35.90
N ASP A 355 25.72 -19.29 35.76
CA ASP A 355 25.50 -17.99 36.40
C ASP A 355 24.31 -17.25 35.76
N ALA A 356 24.17 -17.33 34.44
CA ALA A 356 23.02 -16.80 33.72
C ALA A 356 21.72 -17.51 34.14
N THR A 357 21.76 -18.84 34.30
CA THR A 357 20.62 -19.63 34.76
C THR A 357 20.24 -19.31 36.20
N SER A 358 21.23 -19.14 37.08
CA SER A 358 21.01 -18.71 38.47
C SER A 358 20.44 -17.29 38.54
N ALA A 359 20.97 -16.35 37.78
CA ALA A 359 20.46 -14.98 37.73
C ALA A 359 19.03 -14.93 37.19
N LEU A 360 18.72 -15.71 36.16
CA LEU A 360 17.37 -15.78 35.59
C LEU A 360 16.37 -16.40 36.58
N ARG A 361 16.77 -17.47 37.30
CA ARG A 361 15.94 -18.05 38.37
C ARG A 361 15.72 -17.06 39.50
N GLY A 362 16.76 -16.39 39.97
CA GLY A 362 16.63 -15.35 41.00
C GLY A 362 15.69 -14.21 40.58
N ALA A 363 15.79 -13.76 39.33
CA ALA A 363 14.88 -12.75 38.79
C ALA A 363 13.42 -13.24 38.69
N LEU A 364 13.21 -14.51 38.37
CA LEU A 364 11.88 -15.13 38.32
C LEU A 364 11.30 -15.36 39.72
N ASP A 365 12.13 -15.75 40.69
CA ASP A 365 11.74 -15.92 42.09
C ASP A 365 11.36 -14.56 42.72
N ASP A 366 12.15 -13.52 42.43
CA ASP A 366 11.84 -12.13 42.80
C ASP A 366 10.55 -11.64 42.13
N PHE A 367 10.34 -12.01 40.86
CA PHE A 367 9.11 -11.68 40.14
C PHE A 367 7.89 -12.39 40.75
N GLU A 368 8.01 -13.65 41.15
CA GLU A 368 6.95 -14.41 41.82
C GLU A 368 6.64 -13.83 43.21
N ALA A 369 7.66 -13.44 43.97
CA ALA A 369 7.50 -12.75 45.24
C ALA A 369 6.81 -11.39 45.08
N GLN A 370 7.19 -10.61 44.05
CA GLN A 370 6.56 -9.32 43.73
C GLN A 370 5.12 -9.45 43.23
N MET A 371 4.80 -10.53 42.50
CA MET A 371 3.43 -10.90 42.11
C MET A 371 2.57 -11.19 43.34
N LYS A 372 3.06 -12.04 44.26
CA LYS A 372 2.36 -12.40 45.50
C LYS A 372 2.18 -11.19 46.44
N ALA A 373 3.10 -10.23 46.41
CA ALA A 373 3.02 -8.97 47.15
C ALA A 373 2.16 -7.87 46.47
N TRP A 374 1.44 -8.18 45.39
CA TRP A 374 0.59 -7.24 44.63
C TRP A 374 1.30 -5.97 44.11
N ARG A 375 2.64 -5.93 44.07
CA ARG A 375 3.41 -4.74 43.65
C ARG A 375 3.39 -4.50 42.14
N ILE A 376 3.15 -5.53 41.34
CA ILE A 376 3.11 -5.43 39.87
C ILE A 376 1.85 -4.69 39.37
N TYR A 377 0.76 -4.70 40.13
CA TYR A 377 -0.46 -3.93 39.79
C TYR A 377 -0.27 -2.41 39.86
N ARG A 378 0.71 -1.90 40.63
CA ARG A 378 1.00 -0.45 40.69
C ARG A 378 1.77 0.06 39.48
N ASN A 379 2.49 -0.80 38.75
CA ASN A 379 3.21 -0.39 37.52
C ASN A 379 2.31 -0.35 36.28
N GLN A 380 1.08 -0.92 36.33
CA GLN A 380 0.09 -0.75 35.25
C GLN A 380 -0.33 0.72 35.06
N ALA A 381 -0.27 1.56 36.10
CA ALA A 381 -0.61 2.99 35.99
C ALA A 381 0.42 3.82 35.20
N ARG A 382 1.62 3.29 34.91
CA ARG A 382 2.69 4.00 34.19
C ARG A 382 2.89 3.54 32.74
N LEU A 383 2.30 2.41 32.33
CA LEU A 383 2.40 1.93 30.94
C LEU A 383 1.24 2.51 30.12
N LYS A 384 1.55 3.49 29.27
CA LYS A 384 0.59 4.02 28.28
C LYS A 384 0.19 2.93 27.27
N SER A 385 -0.97 3.15 26.66
CA SER A 385 -1.98 2.13 26.33
C SER A 385 -1.91 1.35 24.99
N PRO A 386 -0.82 1.21 24.20
CA PRO A 386 -0.88 0.30 23.05
C PRO A 386 -0.30 -1.11 23.31
N LEU A 387 0.35 -1.38 24.45
CA LEU A 387 1.10 -2.63 24.66
C LEU A 387 0.37 -3.74 25.43
N ILE A 388 -0.94 -3.60 25.69
CA ILE A 388 -1.73 -4.66 26.34
C ILE A 388 -2.57 -5.38 25.28
N HIS A 389 -2.06 -6.50 24.76
CA HIS A 389 -2.91 -7.48 24.06
C HIS A 389 -3.81 -8.19 25.09
N GLN A 390 -5.12 -8.04 24.96
CA GLN A 390 -6.16 -8.57 25.88
C GLN A 390 -6.35 -10.11 25.85
N LYS A 391 -5.42 -10.90 25.32
CA LYS A 391 -5.53 -12.36 25.32
C LYS A 391 -4.22 -12.97 25.83
N SER A 392 -4.29 -13.62 26.99
CA SER A 392 -3.19 -14.42 27.53
C SER A 392 -2.81 -15.54 26.54
N PRO A 393 -1.54 -15.70 26.16
CA PRO A 393 -1.11 -16.88 25.42
C PRO A 393 -1.19 -18.12 26.32
N VAL A 394 -1.98 -19.11 25.91
CA VAL A 394 -2.02 -20.44 26.53
C VAL A 394 -0.78 -21.20 26.10
N TRP A 395 0.07 -21.58 27.06
CA TRP A 395 1.19 -22.48 26.82
C TRP A 395 0.75 -23.92 27.14
N GLY A 396 0.61 -24.76 26.11
CA GLY A 396 0.47 -26.20 26.26
C GLY A 396 1.84 -26.85 26.15
N VAL A 397 2.35 -27.41 27.25
CA VAL A 397 3.57 -28.24 27.25
C VAL A 397 3.14 -29.69 27.03
N LYS A 398 3.59 -30.31 25.95
CA LYS A 398 3.45 -31.75 25.72
C LYS A 398 4.78 -32.41 26.09
N ILE A 399 4.77 -33.26 27.10
CA ILE A 399 5.93 -34.06 27.50
C ILE A 399 5.68 -35.47 26.95
N ASP A 400 6.40 -35.86 25.90
CA ASP A 400 6.42 -37.24 25.44
C ASP A 400 7.50 -38.01 26.23
N ALA A 401 7.10 -38.64 27.33
CA ALA A 401 7.93 -39.63 28.03
C ALA A 401 7.40 -41.03 27.71
N GLY A 402 8.06 -41.73 26.80
CA GLY A 402 7.87 -43.16 26.60
C GLY A 402 8.76 -43.93 27.56
N GLN A 403 8.16 -44.65 28.51
CA GLN A 403 8.33 -46.10 28.68
C GLN A 403 7.57 -46.60 29.90
N VAL A 404 6.81 -47.67 29.66
CA VAL A 404 6.07 -48.47 30.63
C VAL A 404 7.05 -49.37 31.39
N ILE A 405 7.08 -49.28 32.71
CA ILE A 405 7.36 -50.42 33.59
C ILE A 405 6.31 -50.42 34.71
N SER A 406 5.69 -51.58 34.88
CA SER A 406 4.57 -51.84 35.77
C SER A 406 5.00 -52.05 37.21
N SER A 407 4.24 -51.49 38.15
CA SER A 407 3.90 -52.15 39.42
C SER A 407 2.79 -51.35 40.14
N ARG A 408 1.60 -51.94 40.21
CA ARG A 408 0.58 -51.68 41.25
C ARG A 408 0.89 -52.57 42.48
N PRO A 409 0.22 -52.45 43.64
CA PRO A 409 -0.90 -51.57 44.02
C PRO A 409 -0.70 -50.87 45.39
N GLU A 410 -1.59 -49.94 45.78
CA GLU A 410 -2.43 -50.13 46.97
C GLU A 410 -3.53 -49.06 47.11
N CYS A 411 -4.59 -49.49 47.79
CA CYS A 411 -5.94 -48.95 47.86
C CYS A 411 -6.21 -48.49 49.30
N CYS A 412 -6.94 -47.39 49.51
CA CYS A 412 -7.92 -47.16 50.60
C CYS A 412 -8.51 -45.74 50.47
N ARG A 413 -9.80 -45.59 50.12
CA ARG A 413 -10.96 -45.30 51.02
C ARG A 413 -10.82 -43.97 51.78
N VAL A 414 -11.55 -42.92 51.38
CA VAL A 414 -12.94 -42.54 51.80
C VAL A 414 -13.00 -42.23 53.29
N ASP A 415 -13.33 -40.99 53.64
CA ASP A 415 -14.40 -40.73 54.61
C ASP A 415 -15.05 -39.34 54.45
N GLN A 416 -16.38 -39.39 54.50
CA GLN A 416 -17.31 -38.26 54.58
C GLN A 416 -17.54 -37.92 56.06
N ALA A 417 -17.77 -36.64 56.37
CA ALA A 417 -18.58 -36.27 57.53
C ALA A 417 -19.55 -35.14 57.16
N ARG A 418 -20.84 -35.50 57.20
CA ARG A 418 -22.02 -34.63 57.23
C ARG A 418 -22.55 -34.57 58.68
N LEU A 419 -23.46 -33.61 58.89
CA LEU A 419 -24.51 -33.44 59.93
C LEU A 419 -24.25 -32.16 60.76
N ALA A 420 -25.20 -31.26 61.05
CA ALA A 420 -26.68 -31.26 60.97
C ALA A 420 -27.25 -29.81 61.19
N PRO A 421 -28.59 -29.58 61.16
CA PRO A 421 -29.24 -28.32 60.74
C PRO A 421 -30.17 -27.58 61.75
N GLY A 422 -30.64 -26.37 61.38
CA GLY A 422 -32.03 -25.86 61.57
C GLY A 422 -32.35 -24.86 62.71
N LEU A 423 -32.99 -23.70 62.40
CA LEU A 423 -34.39 -23.31 62.78
C LEU A 423 -34.70 -21.78 62.88
N CYS A 424 -35.93 -21.44 62.43
CA CYS A 424 -36.88 -20.37 62.84
C CYS A 424 -36.90 -18.94 62.20
N GLY A 425 -38.05 -18.58 61.57
CA GLY A 425 -38.59 -17.21 61.35
C GLY A 425 -39.60 -16.79 62.46
N PRO A 426 -40.59 -15.86 62.33
CA PRO A 426 -41.17 -15.18 61.14
C PRO A 426 -41.62 -13.67 61.28
N ALA A 427 -42.19 -13.11 60.18
CA ALA A 427 -43.30 -12.14 60.00
C ALA A 427 -43.41 -10.76 60.73
N TYR A 428 -43.65 -9.67 59.95
CA TYR A 428 -44.79 -8.73 60.17
C TYR A 428 -45.01 -7.71 59.00
N ARG A 429 -46.29 -7.41 58.68
CA ARG A 429 -46.82 -6.28 57.87
C ARG A 429 -47.97 -5.65 58.68
N PRO A 430 -48.24 -4.33 58.59
CA PRO A 430 -49.54 -3.84 58.06
C PRO A 430 -49.43 -2.52 57.25
N ARG A 431 -50.20 -2.27 56.15
CA ARG A 431 -51.55 -1.61 56.01
C ARG A 431 -51.61 -0.16 56.56
N LYS A 432 -52.30 0.85 56.01
CA LYS A 432 -53.28 1.07 54.92
C LYS A 432 -53.56 2.60 54.81
N GLY A 433 -53.98 3.09 53.62
CA GLY A 433 -55.02 4.14 53.44
C GLY A 433 -54.57 5.62 53.45
N TYR A 434 -55.17 6.59 52.76
CA TYR A 434 -56.30 6.76 51.82
C TYR A 434 -55.99 8.09 51.04
N SER A 435 -56.27 8.21 49.72
CA SER A 435 -57.39 9.00 49.12
C SER A 435 -57.19 10.54 49.18
N THR A 436 -57.43 11.41 48.20
CA THR A 436 -58.14 11.42 46.90
C THR A 436 -57.96 12.82 46.27
N ARG A 437 -57.73 12.91 44.94
CA ARG A 437 -58.32 13.84 43.92
C ARG A 437 -58.44 15.39 44.17
N PRO A 438 -58.85 16.22 43.19
CA PRO A 438 -58.66 16.26 41.72
C PRO A 438 -58.33 17.70 41.21
N GLU A 439 -58.51 17.94 39.90
CA GLU A 439 -58.69 19.23 39.19
C GLU A 439 -57.52 19.83 38.39
N GLU A 440 -57.54 19.53 37.09
CA GLU A 440 -57.36 20.52 36.02
C GLU A 440 -58.62 21.43 35.97
N PRO A 441 -58.63 22.69 35.46
CA PRO A 441 -58.31 22.93 34.04
C PRO A 441 -57.82 24.33 33.60
N ARG A 442 -57.27 24.31 32.38
CA ARG A 442 -57.41 25.25 31.23
C ARG A 442 -57.69 26.75 31.46
N HIS A 443 -56.92 27.55 30.71
CA HIS A 443 -57.31 28.44 29.59
C HIS A 443 -56.31 29.61 29.53
N GLN A 444 -55.98 30.25 28.42
CA GLN A 444 -56.32 30.23 26.98
C GLN A 444 -55.15 31.00 26.32
N GLY A 445 -54.72 30.71 25.09
CA GLY A 445 -55.36 31.20 23.86
C GLY A 445 -54.90 32.65 23.56
N ALA A 446 -54.53 33.08 22.37
CA ALA A 446 -54.68 32.60 21.00
C ALA A 446 -53.55 33.27 20.18
N GLY A 447 -53.05 32.75 19.06
CA GLY A 447 -53.76 32.17 17.92
C GLY A 447 -53.96 33.26 16.86
N LEU A 448 -53.32 33.14 15.69
CA LEU A 448 -53.91 32.67 14.41
C LEU A 448 -53.81 33.87 13.41
N SER A 449 -53.68 33.80 12.10
CA SER A 449 -53.78 32.77 11.05
C SER A 449 -53.54 33.52 9.71
N GLY A 450 -52.88 32.97 8.71
CA GLY A 450 -53.62 32.52 7.51
C GLY A 450 -53.38 33.40 6.25
N PRO A 451 -53.81 32.97 5.05
CA PRO A 451 -53.00 32.98 3.81
C PRO A 451 -53.65 33.65 2.57
N ARG A 452 -53.02 33.45 1.37
CA ARG A 452 -53.54 33.48 -0.04
C ARG A 452 -53.13 34.67 -0.95
N THR A 453 -52.27 34.43 -1.96
CA THR A 453 -52.50 34.26 -3.43
C THR A 453 -52.85 35.53 -4.24
N GLY A 454 -52.19 35.74 -5.38
CA GLY A 454 -52.75 36.53 -6.50
C GLY A 454 -51.74 37.05 -7.54
N ARG A 455 -51.90 36.59 -8.79
CA ARG A 455 -51.20 36.97 -10.05
C ARG A 455 -51.74 38.30 -10.64
N PRO A 456 -51.17 38.77 -11.77
CA PRO A 456 -51.88 38.62 -13.05
C PRO A 456 -51.19 37.66 -14.02
#